data_AF-A0A2V6PU81-F1
#
_entry.id   AF-A0A2V6PU81-F1
#
_cell.length_a   1.000
_cell.length_b   1.000
_cell.length_c   1.000
_cell.angle_alpha   90.00
_cell.angle_beta   90.00
_cell.angle_gamma   90.00
#
_symmetry.space_group_name_H-M   'P 1'
#
loop_
_entity.id
_entity.type
_entity.pdbx_description
1 polymer ?
#
loop_
_entity_poly.entity_id
_entity_poly.type
_entity_poly.pdbx_seq_one_letter_code
_entity_poly.pdbx_strand_id
1 'polypeptide(L)'
;MRDHALALAVDERRGDGRPREAQRVGPHDDGRDRGPDASQEGEEARVDGRHGRILAKPVALTRPGAASTREGMDARHRDVLIATIREYIDSAEPVGSRVLVKRHFPHLSPATIRNAMADLEDMGYLAQPHTSAGRVPTDKAYRFYVESFPPAQRSGDGALARAPRRAGIEGFMEQASSHLSSASRLTGLLLAPPLKHTTISRVDLMPLEDDRALAVIVTDAGWMTVREITLEPPLGADEVRRVARELTRRFRDRTVEAIVAMEQAPDDPLDALHTRARGVTEQIVAMLRGRTLYVSGAINMLDHPEFWDIETTRQLLRTFEQKERLAELMTSLAADEGVRVTIGDENPVSEMRECTLITSTYMYRDQVLGILGVVGPRRLPYPEVISVVNETARQVTDVLSRVRQDLYLPS
;
A
#
# COMPACT_ATOMS: atom_id res chain seq x y z
N MET A 1 23.83 31.37 -52.51
CA MET A 1 23.57 32.67 -51.89
C MET A 1 23.82 32.51 -50.39
N ARG A 2 24.98 33.03 -49.95
CA ARG A 2 25.41 33.47 -48.60
C ARG A 2 24.77 32.79 -47.37
N ASP A 3 25.50 31.98 -46.59
CA ASP A 3 26.56 32.34 -45.61
C ASP A 3 26.20 33.50 -44.67
N HIS A 4 26.06 33.23 -43.36
CA HIS A 4 27.13 33.53 -42.40
C HIS A 4 26.75 33.21 -40.94
N ALA A 5 27.67 32.52 -40.26
CA ALA A 5 27.86 32.56 -38.82
C ALA A 5 28.39 33.93 -38.36
N LEU A 6 28.14 34.31 -37.10
CA LEU A 6 29.19 34.87 -36.23
C LEU A 6 28.83 34.85 -34.74
N ALA A 7 29.82 34.44 -33.95
CA ALA A 7 29.94 34.54 -32.50
C ALA A 7 30.49 35.92 -32.05
N LEU A 8 30.60 36.09 -30.72
CA LEU A 8 31.42 37.00 -29.87
C LEU A 8 30.51 37.72 -28.84
N ALA A 9 30.52 37.46 -27.54
CA ALA A 9 31.56 37.37 -26.50
C ALA A 9 32.13 38.73 -26.03
N VAL A 10 32.15 38.88 -24.69
CA VAL A 10 32.98 39.75 -23.82
C VAL A 10 32.50 41.21 -23.66
N ASP A 11 32.15 41.67 -22.45
CA ASP A 11 33.12 42.18 -21.45
C ASP A 11 32.48 42.63 -20.12
N GLU A 12 33.33 42.59 -19.09
CA GLU A 12 33.23 42.82 -17.65
C GLU A 12 32.81 44.24 -17.20
N ARG A 13 32.34 44.39 -15.94
CA ARG A 13 33.11 45.00 -14.82
C ARG A 13 32.26 45.35 -13.57
N ARG A 14 32.71 44.76 -12.44
CA ARG A 14 33.05 45.32 -11.10
C ARG A 14 32.17 46.36 -10.38
N GLY A 15 32.01 46.11 -9.07
CA GLY A 15 31.90 47.11 -7.98
C GLY A 15 30.88 46.71 -6.91
N ASP A 16 31.23 45.93 -5.88
CA ASP A 16 31.81 46.33 -4.57
C ASP A 16 30.76 46.80 -3.53
N GLY A 17 30.90 46.33 -2.28
CA GLY A 17 30.07 46.76 -1.13
C GLY A 17 29.62 45.67 -0.14
N ARG A 18 30.52 45.25 0.77
CA ARG A 18 30.16 44.78 2.14
C ARG A 18 29.88 46.01 3.05
N PRO A 19 29.53 45.95 4.38
CA PRO A 19 29.48 44.82 5.33
C PRO A 19 28.33 44.82 6.39
N ARG A 20 28.26 43.75 7.21
CA ARG A 20 28.09 43.71 8.71
C ARG A 20 27.59 42.31 9.13
N GLU A 21 28.40 41.44 9.75
CA GLU A 21 28.85 41.32 11.17
C GLU A 21 27.78 40.89 12.20
N ALA A 22 28.03 39.71 12.80
CA ALA A 22 27.78 39.23 14.18
C ALA A 22 27.44 37.71 14.13
N GLN A 23 27.93 36.78 14.96
CA GLN A 23 28.73 36.84 16.18
C GLN A 23 29.35 35.45 16.40
N ARG A 24 30.58 35.40 16.93
CA ARG A 24 31.32 34.17 17.24
C ARG A 24 30.98 33.63 18.64
N VAL A 25 31.02 32.30 18.70
CA VAL A 25 31.01 31.43 19.89
C VAL A 25 32.39 31.45 20.59
N GLY A 26 32.39 31.34 21.92
CA GLY A 26 33.55 30.95 22.74
C GLY A 26 33.17 30.77 24.23
N PRO A 27 33.88 29.90 24.99
CA PRO A 27 33.34 29.04 26.06
C PRO A 27 33.87 29.36 27.49
N HIS A 28 33.65 28.44 28.46
CA HIS A 28 34.08 28.35 29.90
C HIS A 28 32.99 28.69 30.93
N ASP A 29 32.83 28.08 32.12
CA ASP A 29 33.47 26.97 32.87
C ASP A 29 32.59 26.61 34.12
N ASP A 30 32.85 25.43 34.69
CA ASP A 30 32.74 24.95 36.09
C ASP A 30 31.66 25.37 37.11
N GLY A 31 31.18 24.37 37.88
CA GLY A 31 30.55 24.60 39.21
C GLY A 31 29.81 23.42 39.82
N ARG A 32 30.47 22.67 40.72
CA ARG A 32 29.92 21.64 41.63
C ARG A 32 29.07 22.27 42.75
N ASP A 33 28.01 21.59 43.24
CA ASP A 33 27.90 21.18 44.66
C ASP A 33 26.66 20.29 44.98
N ARG A 34 26.95 19.22 45.75
CA ARG A 34 26.21 18.52 46.85
C ARG A 34 24.72 18.12 46.79
N GLY A 35 24.48 16.84 47.09
CA GLY A 35 23.20 16.25 47.59
C GLY A 35 22.86 16.64 49.04
N PRO A 36 21.88 16.01 49.74
CA PRO A 36 21.80 14.55 50.01
C PRO A 36 20.36 13.94 49.88
N ASP A 37 20.21 12.66 49.49
CA ASP A 37 19.99 11.44 50.31
C ASP A 37 18.50 11.10 50.62
N ALA A 38 18.02 9.94 50.12
CA ALA A 38 17.42 8.86 50.90
C ALA A 38 16.67 7.81 50.04
N SER A 39 17.07 6.55 50.24
CA SER A 39 16.29 5.28 50.12
C SER A 39 16.01 4.73 48.71
N GLN A 40 16.76 3.73 48.22
CA GLN A 40 16.48 2.27 48.32
C GLN A 40 15.03 1.93 47.91
N GLU A 41 14.78 1.20 46.83
CA GLU A 41 15.03 -0.24 46.68
C GLU A 41 15.30 -0.63 45.22
N GLY A 42 16.14 -1.65 45.03
CA GLY A 42 16.59 -2.15 43.75
C GLY A 42 15.60 -3.11 43.08
N GLU A 43 15.59 -3.11 41.75
CA GLU A 43 15.36 -4.32 40.97
C GLU A 43 16.15 -4.25 39.66
N GLU A 44 17.12 -5.16 39.52
CA GLU A 44 17.98 -5.30 38.34
C GLU A 44 17.16 -5.77 37.13
N ALA A 45 16.92 -4.88 36.16
CA ALA A 45 16.44 -5.26 34.83
C ALA A 45 17.62 -5.29 33.84
N ARG A 46 17.96 -6.51 33.42
CA ARG A 46 18.90 -6.81 32.34
C ARG A 46 18.50 -6.06 31.06
N VAL A 47 19.43 -5.30 30.51
CA VAL A 47 19.34 -4.69 29.18
C VAL A 47 19.66 -5.79 28.15
N ASP A 48 18.66 -6.19 27.35
CA ASP A 48 18.91 -6.82 26.06
C ASP A 48 18.34 -5.92 24.96
N GLY A 49 19.22 -5.52 24.05
CA GLY A 49 18.98 -4.51 23.04
C GLY A 49 18.28 -5.09 21.83
N ARG A 50 16.98 -4.81 21.66
CA ARG A 50 16.28 -4.88 20.37
C ARG A 50 15.23 -3.78 20.26
N HIS A 51 15.50 -2.82 19.38
CA HIS A 51 14.59 -1.90 18.69
C HIS A 51 13.11 -2.01 19.10
N GLY A 52 12.69 -1.13 20.00
CA GLY A 52 11.28 -0.92 20.34
C GLY A 52 10.54 -0.32 19.16
N ARG A 53 9.76 -1.15 18.46
CA ARG A 53 8.81 -0.73 17.43
C ARG A 53 7.43 -0.76 18.07
N ILE A 54 6.91 0.41 18.45
CA ILE A 54 5.52 0.56 18.91
C ILE A 54 4.63 0.44 17.66
N LEU A 55 4.18 -0.77 17.32
CA LEU A 55 3.07 -0.96 16.39
C LEU A 55 1.77 -0.74 17.16
N ALA A 56 1.02 0.29 16.78
CA ALA A 56 -0.41 0.35 17.09
C ALA A 56 -1.07 -0.94 16.55
N LYS A 57 -1.89 -1.61 17.37
CA LYS A 57 -2.58 -2.85 16.97
C LYS A 57 -3.73 -2.53 16.01
N PRO A 58 -3.72 -2.99 14.75
CA PRO A 58 -4.90 -2.92 13.89
C PRO A 58 -5.92 -3.98 14.34
N VAL A 59 -7.20 -3.61 14.41
CA VAL A 59 -8.29 -4.50 14.83
C VAL A 59 -8.90 -5.17 13.60
N ALA A 60 -8.93 -6.50 13.59
CA ALA A 60 -9.71 -7.29 12.64
C ALA A 60 -11.21 -7.08 12.91
N LEU A 61 -12.02 -6.88 11.85
CA LEU A 61 -13.47 -6.73 11.95
C LEU A 61 -14.14 -8.08 12.27
N THR A 62 -14.05 -8.52 13.54
CA THR A 62 -14.78 -9.69 14.06
C THR A 62 -16.06 -9.25 14.77
N ARG A 63 -17.10 -10.11 14.72
CA ARG A 63 -18.51 -9.88 15.13
C ARG A 63 -18.71 -9.05 16.41
N PRO A 64 -19.71 -8.14 16.47
CA PRO A 64 -19.92 -7.29 17.65
C PRO A 64 -20.64 -8.05 18.77
N GLY A 65 -19.95 -8.21 19.90
CA GLY A 65 -20.57 -8.40 21.22
C GLY A 65 -20.97 -7.04 21.82
N ALA A 66 -22.06 -7.04 22.59
CA ALA A 66 -22.74 -5.85 23.10
C ALA A 66 -21.85 -4.89 23.92
N ALA A 67 -21.94 -3.61 23.53
CA ALA A 67 -21.83 -2.37 24.31
C ALA A 67 -20.99 -2.38 25.61
N SER A 68 -19.78 -1.81 25.53
CA SER A 68 -19.30 -0.89 26.57
C SER A 68 -19.46 0.54 26.05
N THR A 69 -20.24 1.35 26.76
CA THR A 69 -20.40 2.77 26.48
C THR A 69 -19.03 3.44 26.60
N ARG A 70 -18.43 3.82 25.48
CA ARG A 70 -17.21 4.62 25.43
C ARG A 70 -17.49 5.90 26.22
N GLU A 71 -16.76 6.10 27.32
CA GLU A 71 -17.04 7.14 28.33
C GLU A 71 -17.33 8.51 27.68
N GLY A 72 -18.47 9.12 28.02
CA GLY A 72 -18.86 10.46 27.60
C GLY A 72 -19.68 10.59 26.31
N MET A 73 -19.79 9.55 25.47
CA MET A 73 -20.55 9.64 24.21
C MET A 73 -22.02 9.23 24.38
N ASP A 74 -22.91 10.22 24.53
CA ASP A 74 -24.36 9.99 24.52
C ASP A 74 -24.90 9.77 23.07
N ALA A 75 -26.17 9.36 22.96
CA ALA A 75 -26.81 9.10 21.66
C ALA A 75 -26.81 10.33 20.73
N ARG A 76 -26.93 11.54 21.30
CA ARG A 76 -26.93 12.78 20.53
C ARG A 76 -25.53 13.12 20.01
N HIS A 77 -24.49 12.98 20.82
CA HIS A 77 -23.10 13.16 20.36
C HIS A 77 -22.79 12.22 19.22
N ARG A 78 -23.20 10.95 19.34
CA ARG A 78 -23.06 9.96 18.26
C ARG A 78 -23.77 10.41 16.98
N ASP A 79 -25.02 10.83 17.07
CA ASP A 79 -25.80 11.22 15.89
C ASP A 79 -25.24 12.49 15.23
N VAL A 80 -24.83 13.49 16.04
CA VAL A 80 -24.18 14.71 15.55
C VAL A 80 -22.84 14.39 14.89
N LEU A 81 -22.04 13.50 15.47
CA LEU A 81 -20.77 13.06 14.89
C LEU A 81 -20.99 12.37 13.55
N ILE A 82 -21.91 11.40 13.46
CA ILE A 82 -22.23 10.68 12.22
C ILE A 82 -22.72 11.66 11.15
N ALA A 83 -23.59 12.61 11.49
CA ALA A 83 -24.08 13.62 10.56
C ALA A 83 -22.96 14.55 10.08
N THR A 84 -22.06 14.95 10.98
CA THR A 84 -20.88 15.78 10.64
C THR A 84 -19.96 15.05 9.67
N ILE A 85 -19.68 13.77 9.92
CA ILE A 85 -18.83 12.95 9.05
C ILE A 85 -19.46 12.80 7.66
N ARG A 86 -20.76 12.54 7.57
CA ARG A 86 -21.47 12.42 6.28
C ARG A 86 -21.46 13.73 5.49
N GLU A 87 -21.80 14.85 6.14
CA GLU A 87 -21.76 16.15 5.48
C GLU A 87 -20.34 16.51 5.02
N TYR A 88 -19.33 16.17 5.83
CA TYR A 88 -17.95 16.36 5.42
C TYR A 88 -17.59 15.44 4.25
N ILE A 89 -17.99 14.16 4.26
CA ILE A 89 -17.82 13.21 3.15
C ILE A 89 -18.37 13.76 1.83
N ASP A 90 -19.53 14.41 1.86
CA ASP A 90 -20.16 14.92 0.65
C ASP A 90 -19.58 16.26 0.17
N SER A 91 -19.18 17.15 1.09
CA SER A 91 -18.80 18.53 0.76
C SER A 91 -17.30 18.80 0.68
N ALA A 92 -16.48 18.03 1.41
CA ALA A 92 -15.07 18.35 1.70
C ALA A 92 -14.85 19.73 2.38
N GLU A 93 -15.90 20.34 2.95
CA GLU A 93 -15.85 21.66 3.58
C GLU A 93 -16.08 21.56 5.10
N PRO A 94 -15.43 22.41 5.93
CA PRO A 94 -15.68 22.44 7.36
C PRO A 94 -17.16 22.62 7.70
N VAL A 95 -17.71 21.70 8.50
CA VAL A 95 -19.16 21.61 8.72
C VAL A 95 -19.58 22.54 9.86
N GLY A 96 -20.59 23.38 9.61
CA GLY A 96 -21.16 24.29 10.60
C GLY A 96 -22.47 23.79 11.20
N SER A 97 -22.76 24.19 12.44
CA SER A 97 -23.98 23.76 13.15
C SER A 97 -25.29 24.12 12.42
N ARG A 98 -25.32 25.22 11.66
CA ARG A 98 -26.49 25.63 10.86
C ARG A 98 -26.81 24.64 9.73
N VAL A 99 -25.78 24.06 9.11
CA VAL A 99 -25.94 23.06 8.04
C VAL A 99 -26.56 21.79 8.61
N LEU A 100 -26.03 21.32 9.75
CA LEU A 100 -26.52 20.13 10.44
C LEU A 100 -27.97 20.27 10.92
N VAL A 101 -28.35 21.42 11.49
CA VAL A 101 -29.75 21.68 11.88
C VAL A 101 -30.67 21.62 10.66
N LYS A 102 -30.29 22.28 9.56
CA LYS A 102 -31.15 22.35 8.35
C LYS A 102 -31.34 20.98 7.69
N ARG A 103 -30.32 20.12 7.67
CA ARG A 103 -30.34 18.85 6.93
C ARG A 103 -30.69 17.63 7.78
N HIS A 104 -30.26 17.59 9.04
CA HIS A 104 -30.33 16.37 9.87
C HIS A 104 -31.14 16.55 11.16
N PHE A 105 -31.18 17.76 11.73
CA PHE A 105 -31.78 18.00 13.04
C PHE A 105 -32.72 19.23 13.07
N PRO A 106 -33.83 19.22 12.30
CA PRO A 106 -34.72 20.39 12.18
C PRO A 106 -35.40 20.79 13.50
N HIS A 107 -35.43 19.87 14.48
CA HIS A 107 -36.02 20.09 15.80
C HIS A 107 -35.04 20.67 16.83
N LEU A 108 -33.76 20.83 16.50
CA LEU A 108 -32.74 21.33 17.41
C LEU A 108 -32.27 22.74 17.03
N SER A 109 -31.85 23.51 18.03
CA SER A 109 -31.30 24.85 17.79
C SER A 109 -29.84 24.78 17.32
N PRO A 110 -29.35 25.75 16.51
CA PRO A 110 -27.94 25.82 16.15
C PRO A 110 -26.99 25.94 17.34
N ALA A 111 -27.44 26.51 18.46
CA ALA A 111 -26.67 26.59 19.70
C ALA A 111 -26.51 25.21 20.35
N THR A 112 -27.56 24.39 20.36
CA THR A 112 -27.52 23.02 20.89
C THR A 112 -26.53 22.16 20.11
N ILE A 113 -26.57 22.23 18.77
CA ILE A 113 -25.62 21.49 17.92
C ILE A 113 -24.19 22.03 18.09
N ARG A 114 -24.02 23.35 18.21
CA ARG A 114 -22.68 23.94 18.44
C ARG A 114 -22.05 23.45 19.74
N ASN A 115 -22.83 23.35 20.83
CA ASN A 115 -22.35 22.80 22.09
C ASN A 115 -21.93 21.33 21.94
N ALA A 116 -22.77 20.49 21.33
CA ALA A 116 -22.42 19.09 21.08
C ALA A 116 -21.17 18.92 20.20
N MET A 117 -20.97 19.81 19.21
CA MET A 117 -19.76 19.82 18.38
C MET A 117 -18.51 20.28 19.15
N ALA A 118 -18.67 21.19 20.12
CA ALA A 118 -17.58 21.59 21.00
C ALA A 118 -17.19 20.43 21.95
N ASP A 119 -18.18 19.76 22.54
CA ASP A 119 -17.95 18.56 23.37
C ASP A 119 -17.24 17.46 22.56
N LEU A 120 -17.62 17.24 21.29
CA LEU A 120 -16.96 16.29 20.38
C LEU A 120 -15.53 16.70 20.01
N GLU A 121 -15.24 18.00 19.95
CA GLU A 121 -13.89 18.54 19.75
C GLU A 121 -13.02 18.32 20.99
N ASP A 122 -13.55 18.60 22.19
CA ASP A 122 -12.86 18.32 23.46
C ASP A 122 -12.58 16.81 23.63
N MET A 123 -13.48 15.96 23.14
CA MET A 123 -13.27 14.51 23.06
C MET A 123 -12.30 14.07 21.95
N GLY A 124 -11.82 14.98 21.10
CA GLY A 124 -10.87 14.73 20.01
C GLY A 124 -11.45 14.06 18.75
N TYR A 125 -12.77 14.01 18.61
CA TYR A 125 -13.43 13.49 17.40
C TYR A 125 -13.51 14.53 16.28
N LEU A 126 -13.64 15.80 16.65
CA LEU A 126 -13.68 16.91 15.71
C LEU A 126 -12.48 17.83 15.95
N ALA A 127 -12.10 18.57 14.90
CA ALA A 127 -11.10 19.61 15.00
C ALA A 127 -11.58 20.88 14.30
N GLN A 128 -11.12 22.03 14.76
CA GLN A 128 -11.32 23.31 14.09
C GLN A 128 -10.05 23.71 13.32
N PRO A 129 -10.06 23.70 11.96
CA PRO A 129 -8.86 24.03 11.20
C PRO A 129 -8.47 25.51 11.31
N HIS A 130 -9.46 26.40 11.44
CA HIS A 130 -9.28 27.84 11.68
C HIS A 130 -10.35 28.37 12.63
N THR A 131 -10.04 29.40 13.40
CA THR A 131 -10.89 29.97 14.46
C THR A 131 -12.29 30.40 14.00
N SER A 132 -12.48 30.67 12.71
CA SER A 132 -13.77 31.02 12.08
C SER A 132 -14.40 29.91 11.23
N ALA A 133 -13.68 28.82 10.98
CA ALA A 133 -14.16 27.69 10.19
C ALA A 133 -15.11 26.78 11.00
N GLY A 134 -15.89 25.96 10.31
CA GLY A 134 -16.64 24.84 10.90
C GLY A 134 -15.74 23.80 11.55
N ARG A 135 -16.26 22.58 11.74
CA ARG A 135 -15.48 21.46 12.26
C ARG A 135 -15.20 20.43 11.17
N VAL A 136 -14.07 19.75 11.28
CA VAL A 136 -13.68 18.64 10.41
C VAL A 136 -13.50 17.37 11.25
N PRO A 137 -13.83 16.18 10.72
CA PRO A 137 -13.56 14.91 11.41
C PRO A 137 -12.06 14.64 11.55
N THR A 138 -11.65 14.10 12.69
CA THR A 138 -10.31 13.55 12.90
C THR A 138 -10.25 12.07 12.51
N ASP A 139 -9.05 11.47 12.51
CA ASP A 139 -8.86 10.02 12.33
C ASP A 139 -9.69 9.21 13.34
N LYS A 140 -9.78 9.70 14.58
CA LYS A 140 -10.60 9.11 15.64
C LYS A 140 -12.10 9.09 15.29
N ALA A 141 -12.60 10.13 14.61
CA ALA A 141 -13.98 10.17 14.13
C ALA A 141 -14.23 9.20 12.99
N TYR A 142 -13.34 9.11 12.00
CA TYR A 142 -13.48 8.13 10.93
C TYR A 142 -13.41 6.70 11.45
N ARG A 143 -12.50 6.41 12.39
CA ARG A 143 -12.45 5.11 13.08
C ARG A 143 -13.77 4.77 13.75
N PHE A 144 -14.35 5.71 14.50
CA PHE A 144 -15.68 5.54 15.11
C PHE A 144 -16.78 5.29 14.07
N TYR A 145 -16.74 6.00 12.94
CA TYR A 145 -17.72 5.86 11.87
C TYR A 145 -17.67 4.47 11.23
N VAL A 146 -16.48 3.99 10.86
CA VAL A 146 -16.29 2.66 10.27
C VAL A 146 -16.78 1.56 11.20
N GLU A 147 -16.48 1.66 12.51
CA GLU A 147 -16.94 0.69 13.50
C GLU A 147 -18.45 0.73 13.74
N SER A 148 -19.08 1.90 13.54
CA SER A 148 -20.53 2.07 13.69
C SER A 148 -21.34 1.51 12.53
N PHE A 149 -20.72 1.33 11.36
CA PHE A 149 -21.34 0.83 10.14
C PHE A 149 -20.54 -0.35 9.59
N PRO A 150 -20.58 -1.52 10.24
CA PRO A 150 -19.93 -2.71 9.71
C PRO A 150 -20.48 -3.01 8.31
N PRO A 151 -19.65 -3.55 7.41
CA PRO A 151 -20.00 -3.74 6.02
C PRO A 151 -21.34 -4.46 5.86
N ALA A 152 -22.26 -3.82 5.14
CA ALA A 152 -23.46 -4.51 4.67
C ALA A 152 -23.01 -5.60 3.69
N GLN A 153 -23.46 -6.84 3.91
CA GLN A 153 -23.33 -7.91 2.92
C GLN A 153 -24.28 -7.62 1.76
N ARG A 154 -23.96 -6.65 0.91
CA ARG A 154 -24.62 -6.55 -0.38
C ARG A 154 -23.97 -7.57 -1.32
N SER A 155 -24.84 -8.29 -2.01
CA SER A 155 -24.48 -9.15 -3.14
C SER A 155 -24.61 -8.26 -4.37
N GLY A 156 -23.60 -7.43 -4.64
CA GLY A 156 -23.53 -6.71 -5.90
C GLY A 156 -23.24 -7.69 -7.05
N ASP A 157 -24.04 -7.64 -8.11
CA ASP A 157 -23.80 -8.29 -9.42
C ASP A 157 -22.64 -7.60 -10.18
N GLY A 158 -21.57 -7.23 -9.48
CA GLY A 158 -20.39 -6.61 -10.08
C GLY A 158 -19.55 -7.67 -10.77
N ALA A 159 -19.89 -8.07 -11.98
CA ALA A 159 -19.14 -9.10 -12.69
C ALA A 159 -17.70 -8.64 -13.00
N LEU A 160 -16.72 -9.01 -12.15
CA LEU A 160 -15.41 -9.40 -12.67
C LEU A 160 -15.65 -10.61 -13.58
N ALA A 161 -16.04 -10.31 -14.83
CA ALA A 161 -16.29 -11.32 -15.83
C ALA A 161 -15.06 -12.21 -15.93
N ARG A 162 -15.28 -13.53 -15.75
CA ARG A 162 -14.37 -14.68 -15.94
C ARG A 162 -12.93 -14.30 -16.30
N ALA A 163 -11.95 -14.80 -15.54
CA ALA A 163 -10.53 -14.79 -15.91
C ALA A 163 -10.39 -14.96 -17.43
N PRO A 164 -9.91 -13.94 -18.17
CA PRO A 164 -9.86 -14.01 -19.61
C PRO A 164 -9.01 -15.23 -19.97
N ARG A 165 -9.60 -16.20 -20.69
CA ARG A 165 -8.97 -17.48 -21.08
C ARG A 165 -7.62 -17.29 -21.80
N ARG A 166 -7.28 -16.08 -22.23
CA ARG A 166 -6.05 -15.72 -22.95
C ARG A 166 -4.99 -14.98 -22.12
N ALA A 167 -5.34 -14.33 -21.02
CA ALA A 167 -4.40 -13.45 -20.29
C ALA A 167 -3.68 -14.14 -19.11
N GLY A 168 -4.06 -15.38 -18.79
CA GLY A 168 -3.53 -16.09 -17.63
C GLY A 168 -3.90 -15.42 -16.30
N ILE A 169 -3.25 -15.85 -15.22
CA ILE A 169 -3.53 -15.32 -13.88
C ILE A 169 -2.98 -13.89 -13.71
N GLU A 170 -1.82 -13.57 -14.30
CA GLU A 170 -1.24 -12.21 -14.25
C GLU A 170 -2.19 -11.15 -14.83
N GLY A 171 -2.76 -11.38 -16.01
CA GLY A 171 -3.73 -10.44 -16.59
C GLY A 171 -5.05 -10.35 -15.81
N PHE A 172 -5.48 -11.43 -15.16
CA PHE A 172 -6.65 -11.38 -14.27
C PHE A 172 -6.37 -10.53 -13.02
N MET A 173 -5.17 -10.63 -12.44
CA MET A 173 -4.78 -9.82 -11.28
C MET A 173 -4.73 -8.32 -11.61
N GLU A 174 -4.19 -7.96 -12.76
CA GLU A 174 -4.19 -6.58 -13.25
C GLU A 174 -5.62 -6.07 -13.51
N GLN A 175 -6.50 -6.92 -14.06
CA GLN A 175 -7.91 -6.58 -14.25
C GLN A 175 -8.61 -6.34 -12.91
N ALA A 176 -8.31 -7.13 -11.87
CA ALA A 176 -8.89 -6.96 -10.55
C ALA A 176 -8.46 -5.65 -9.88
N SER A 177 -7.17 -5.25 -9.97
CA SER A 177 -6.73 -3.94 -9.45
C SER A 177 -7.35 -2.77 -10.22
N SER A 178 -7.50 -2.92 -11.54
CA SER A 178 -8.18 -1.93 -12.39
C SER A 178 -9.68 -1.81 -12.08
N HIS A 179 -10.35 -2.93 -11.80
CA HIS A 179 -11.74 -2.93 -11.38
C HIS A 179 -11.93 -2.24 -10.03
N LEU A 180 -11.09 -2.55 -9.03
CA LEU A 180 -11.09 -1.85 -7.74
C LEU A 180 -10.98 -0.34 -7.95
N SER A 181 -10.04 0.09 -8.79
CA SER A 181 -9.82 1.49 -9.07
C SER A 181 -11.02 2.16 -9.74
N SER A 182 -11.55 1.57 -10.81
CA SER A 182 -12.68 2.13 -11.56
C SER A 182 -14.00 2.14 -10.78
N ALA A 183 -14.29 1.08 -10.02
CA ALA A 183 -15.50 0.97 -9.22
C ALA A 183 -15.50 1.91 -8.00
N SER A 184 -14.33 2.14 -7.39
CA SER A 184 -14.19 3.03 -6.23
C SER A 184 -13.84 4.48 -6.59
N ARG A 185 -13.31 4.72 -7.80
CA ARG A 185 -12.61 5.96 -8.18
C ARG A 185 -11.41 6.28 -7.28
N LEU A 186 -10.77 5.25 -6.75
CA LEU A 186 -9.58 5.36 -5.90
C LEU A 186 -8.40 4.62 -6.56
N THR A 187 -7.24 4.60 -5.90
CA THR A 187 -6.11 3.78 -6.35
C THR A 187 -6.33 2.34 -5.92
N GLY A 188 -6.44 1.41 -6.88
CA GLY A 188 -6.59 -0.01 -6.63
C GLY A 188 -5.23 -0.70 -6.47
N LEU A 189 -5.10 -1.54 -5.45
CA LEU A 189 -3.92 -2.33 -5.14
C LEU A 189 -4.26 -3.82 -5.10
N LEU A 190 -3.38 -4.65 -5.66
CA LEU A 190 -3.47 -6.10 -5.50
C LEU A 190 -2.07 -6.68 -5.37
N LEU A 191 -1.84 -7.39 -4.26
CA LEU A 191 -0.63 -8.18 -4.04
C LEU A 191 -0.89 -9.61 -4.49
N ALA A 192 -0.16 -10.08 -5.50
CA ALA A 192 -0.23 -11.46 -5.99
C ALA A 192 0.24 -12.45 -4.92
N PRO A 193 -0.21 -13.72 -4.96
CA PRO A 193 0.29 -14.74 -4.06
C PRO A 193 1.79 -14.95 -4.20
N PRO A 194 2.48 -15.23 -3.09
CA PRO A 194 3.85 -15.70 -3.15
C PRO A 194 3.89 -17.06 -3.85
N LEU A 195 4.76 -17.21 -4.86
CA LEU A 195 4.95 -18.46 -5.60
C LEU A 195 5.82 -19.49 -4.83
N LYS A 196 6.13 -19.25 -3.55
CA LYS A 196 7.14 -20.00 -2.77
C LYS A 196 6.98 -21.53 -2.86
N HIS A 197 5.75 -22.02 -2.70
CA HIS A 197 5.43 -23.45 -2.73
C HIS A 197 4.93 -23.94 -4.09
N THR A 198 4.85 -23.05 -5.07
CA THR A 198 4.46 -23.37 -6.45
C THR A 198 5.64 -24.02 -7.16
N THR A 199 5.39 -25.06 -7.96
CA THR A 199 6.47 -25.69 -8.73
C THR A 199 6.61 -25.07 -10.10
N ILE A 200 7.85 -25.02 -10.60
CA ILE A 200 8.11 -24.56 -11.97
C ILE A 200 7.87 -25.71 -12.93
N SER A 201 7.02 -25.50 -13.94
CA SER A 201 6.81 -26.47 -15.01
C SER A 201 7.79 -26.25 -16.16
N ARG A 202 8.06 -24.98 -16.51
CA ARG A 202 8.93 -24.63 -17.64
C ARG A 202 9.53 -23.23 -17.52
N VAL A 203 10.75 -23.06 -18.03
CA VAL A 203 11.40 -21.76 -18.25
C VAL A 203 11.87 -21.69 -19.71
N ASP A 204 11.19 -20.89 -20.52
CA ASP A 204 11.60 -20.63 -21.90
C ASP A 204 12.31 -19.28 -22.00
N LEU A 205 13.31 -19.19 -22.88
CA LEU A 205 13.94 -17.94 -23.27
C LEU A 205 13.81 -17.77 -24.78
N MET A 206 13.28 -16.63 -25.21
CA MET A 206 13.17 -16.25 -26.62
C MET A 206 14.16 -15.11 -26.89
N PRO A 207 15.22 -15.32 -27.68
CA PRO A 207 16.15 -14.25 -28.02
C PRO A 207 15.40 -13.16 -28.80
N LEU A 208 15.62 -11.90 -28.41
CA LEU A 208 15.13 -10.72 -29.13
C LEU A 208 16.27 -10.10 -29.94
N GLU A 209 17.38 -9.84 -29.25
CA GLU A 209 18.62 -9.23 -29.76
C GLU A 209 19.82 -9.95 -29.09
N ASP A 210 21.05 -9.56 -29.44
CA ASP A 210 22.25 -10.22 -28.91
C ASP A 210 22.41 -10.04 -27.39
N ASP A 211 21.88 -8.95 -26.84
CA ASP A 211 21.95 -8.56 -25.43
C ASP A 211 20.60 -8.67 -24.69
N ARG A 212 19.53 -9.15 -25.35
CA ARG A 212 18.17 -9.19 -24.77
C ARG A 212 17.39 -10.44 -25.14
N ALA A 213 16.64 -10.98 -24.18
CA ALA A 213 15.71 -12.08 -24.40
C ALA A 213 14.41 -11.90 -23.61
N LEU A 214 13.32 -12.51 -24.08
CA LEU A 214 12.11 -12.69 -23.29
C LEU A 214 12.19 -14.00 -22.51
N ALA A 215 12.13 -13.90 -21.19
CA ALA A 215 11.92 -15.02 -20.30
C ALA A 215 10.43 -15.29 -20.09
N VAL A 216 10.02 -16.54 -20.29
CA VAL A 216 8.67 -17.04 -20.01
C VAL A 216 8.77 -18.13 -18.96
N ILE A 217 8.23 -17.87 -17.78
CA ILE A 217 8.18 -18.83 -16.68
C ILE A 217 6.75 -19.34 -16.58
N VAL A 218 6.57 -20.66 -16.59
CA VAL A 218 5.27 -21.31 -16.40
C VAL A 218 5.33 -22.17 -15.15
N THR A 219 4.34 -22.01 -14.28
CA THR A 219 4.20 -22.79 -13.05
C THR A 219 3.10 -23.83 -13.16
N ASP A 220 3.14 -24.81 -12.25
CA ASP A 220 2.08 -25.81 -12.11
C ASP A 220 0.75 -25.21 -11.66
N ALA A 221 0.74 -24.00 -11.10
CA ALA A 221 -0.47 -23.26 -10.75
C ALA A 221 -1.09 -22.54 -11.95
N GLY A 222 -0.54 -22.69 -13.17
CA GLY A 222 -0.99 -21.96 -14.35
C GLY A 222 -0.55 -20.48 -14.35
N TRP A 223 0.36 -20.11 -13.44
CA TRP A 223 0.99 -18.79 -13.46
C TRP A 223 1.97 -18.75 -14.61
N MET A 224 1.79 -17.77 -15.50
CA MET A 224 2.75 -17.50 -16.56
C MET A 224 3.22 -16.07 -16.40
N THR A 225 4.53 -15.90 -16.28
CA THR A 225 5.16 -14.58 -16.20
C THR A 225 6.07 -14.41 -17.40
N VAL A 226 5.90 -13.29 -18.10
CA VAL A 226 6.75 -12.89 -19.22
C VAL A 226 7.50 -11.61 -18.84
N ARG A 227 8.83 -11.63 -18.93
CA ARG A 227 9.68 -10.44 -18.73
C ARG A 227 10.83 -10.43 -19.72
N GLU A 228 11.22 -9.23 -20.11
CA GLU A 228 12.48 -8.99 -20.79
C GLU A 228 13.63 -9.13 -19.78
N ILE A 229 14.71 -9.79 -20.20
CA ILE A 229 15.93 -9.98 -19.43
C ILE A 229 17.14 -9.54 -20.23
N THR A 230 18.13 -9.00 -19.54
CA THR A 230 19.41 -8.60 -20.14
C THR A 230 20.36 -9.79 -20.18
N LEU A 231 21.01 -10.00 -21.33
CA LEU A 231 22.03 -11.02 -21.54
C LEU A 231 23.41 -10.38 -21.35
N GLU A 232 23.97 -10.52 -20.15
CA GLU A 232 25.32 -10.05 -19.82
C GLU A 232 26.20 -11.23 -19.39
N PRO A 233 27.21 -11.63 -20.20
CA PRO A 233 27.55 -11.12 -21.54
C PRO A 233 26.50 -11.48 -22.61
N PRO A 234 26.49 -10.80 -23.77
CA PRO A 234 25.62 -11.14 -24.90
C PRO A 234 25.72 -12.62 -25.29
N LEU A 235 24.58 -13.25 -25.57
CA LEU A 235 24.50 -14.68 -25.91
C LEU A 235 23.83 -14.86 -27.28
N GLY A 236 24.44 -15.68 -28.14
CA GLY A 236 23.82 -16.02 -29.42
C GLY A 236 22.54 -16.85 -29.25
N ALA A 237 21.64 -16.82 -30.24
CA ALA A 237 20.33 -17.47 -30.17
C ALA A 237 20.37 -18.96 -29.76
N ASP A 238 21.36 -19.72 -30.25
CA ASP A 238 21.51 -21.14 -29.90
C ASP A 238 21.98 -21.35 -28.46
N GLU A 239 22.80 -20.42 -27.95
CA GLU A 239 23.27 -20.43 -26.58
C GLU A 239 22.13 -20.08 -25.62
N VAL A 240 21.30 -19.07 -25.94
CA VAL A 240 20.07 -18.74 -25.21
C VAL A 240 19.14 -19.95 -25.10
N ARG A 241 18.91 -20.67 -26.22
CA ARG A 241 18.09 -21.89 -26.22
C ARG A 241 18.71 -23.00 -25.37
N ARG A 242 20.04 -23.12 -25.33
CA ARG A 242 20.74 -24.11 -24.49
C ARG A 242 20.58 -23.78 -23.01
N VAL A 243 20.74 -22.50 -22.64
CA VAL A 243 20.50 -22.01 -21.27
C VAL A 243 19.06 -22.28 -20.86
N ALA A 244 18.07 -21.95 -21.70
CA ALA A 244 16.65 -22.19 -21.41
C ALA A 244 16.35 -23.67 -21.12
N ARG A 245 16.89 -24.59 -21.94
CA ARG A 245 16.73 -26.04 -21.72
C ARG A 245 17.34 -26.49 -20.41
N GLU A 246 18.49 -25.93 -20.03
CA GLU A 246 19.16 -26.31 -18.80
C GLU A 246 18.45 -25.74 -17.56
N LEU A 247 18.00 -24.49 -17.61
CA LEU A 247 17.15 -23.90 -16.57
C LEU A 247 15.86 -24.71 -16.40
N THR A 248 15.19 -25.08 -17.49
CA THR A 248 14.00 -25.94 -17.41
C THR A 248 14.34 -27.29 -16.78
N ARG A 249 15.42 -27.97 -17.21
CA ARG A 249 15.83 -29.26 -16.62
C ARG A 249 16.07 -29.14 -15.11
N ARG A 250 16.75 -28.08 -14.69
CA ARG A 250 17.17 -27.85 -13.31
C ARG A 250 16.01 -27.42 -12.41
N PHE A 251 15.10 -26.59 -12.91
CA PHE A 251 14.02 -25.98 -12.12
C PHE A 251 12.70 -26.75 -12.18
N ARG A 252 12.50 -27.58 -13.21
CA ARG A 252 11.26 -28.34 -13.38
C ARG A 252 10.95 -29.19 -12.16
N ASP A 253 9.67 -29.22 -11.79
CA ASP A 253 9.10 -29.99 -10.66
C ASP A 253 9.69 -29.61 -9.28
N ARG A 254 10.44 -28.49 -9.20
CA ARG A 254 10.94 -27.92 -7.95
C ARG A 254 10.11 -26.71 -7.55
N THR A 255 9.96 -26.51 -6.25
CA THR A 255 9.33 -25.31 -5.71
C THR A 255 10.24 -24.09 -5.93
N VAL A 256 9.64 -22.91 -6.02
CA VAL A 256 10.38 -21.64 -6.07
C VAL A 256 11.35 -21.51 -4.89
N GLU A 257 10.92 -21.90 -3.69
CA GLU A 257 11.76 -21.89 -2.49
C GLU A 257 13.01 -22.78 -2.65
N ALA A 258 12.85 -24.00 -3.18
CA ALA A 258 13.97 -24.90 -3.42
C ALA A 258 14.94 -24.37 -4.48
N ILE A 259 14.41 -23.75 -5.54
CA ILE A 259 15.23 -23.11 -6.58
C ILE A 259 16.03 -21.95 -5.97
N VAL A 260 15.35 -21.10 -5.20
CA VAL A 260 15.98 -19.96 -4.53
C VAL A 260 17.12 -20.39 -3.61
N ALA A 261 16.94 -21.46 -2.84
CA ALA A 261 17.96 -22.00 -1.94
C ALA A 261 19.14 -22.62 -2.71
N MET A 262 18.87 -23.41 -3.75
CA MET A 262 19.88 -24.04 -4.61
C MET A 262 20.77 -23.00 -5.30
N GLU A 263 20.21 -21.87 -5.73
CA GLU A 263 20.97 -20.79 -6.38
C GLU A 263 21.72 -19.90 -5.38
N GLN A 264 21.37 -19.93 -4.09
CA GLN A 264 22.14 -19.24 -3.04
C GLN A 264 23.36 -20.04 -2.58
N ALA A 265 23.28 -21.38 -2.65
CA ALA A 265 24.35 -22.28 -2.26
C ALA A 265 24.51 -23.38 -3.33
N PRO A 266 25.14 -23.06 -4.47
CA PRO A 266 25.26 -24.00 -5.56
C PRO A 266 26.23 -25.14 -5.23
N ASP A 267 25.83 -26.37 -5.55
CA ASP A 267 26.64 -27.58 -5.32
C ASP A 267 27.96 -27.56 -6.11
N ASP A 268 27.94 -27.00 -7.32
CA ASP A 268 29.12 -26.77 -8.16
C ASP A 268 29.21 -25.28 -8.58
N PRO A 269 30.12 -24.51 -7.97
CA PRO A 269 30.36 -23.10 -8.33
C PRO A 269 30.91 -22.91 -9.75
N LEU A 270 31.45 -23.96 -10.38
CA LEU A 270 32.02 -23.93 -11.72
C LEU A 270 31.05 -24.38 -12.81
N ASP A 271 29.80 -24.71 -12.45
CA ASP A 271 28.76 -25.06 -13.43
C ASP A 271 28.65 -23.95 -14.51
N ALA A 272 28.46 -24.37 -15.75
CA ALA A 272 28.37 -23.49 -16.91
C ALA A 272 27.24 -22.46 -16.76
N LEU A 273 26.15 -22.81 -16.06
CA LEU A 273 25.09 -21.87 -15.69
C LEU A 273 25.59 -20.77 -14.74
N HIS A 274 26.35 -21.12 -13.70
CA HIS A 274 26.87 -20.16 -12.70
C HIS A 274 28.05 -19.32 -13.21
N THR A 275 28.69 -19.73 -14.30
CA THR A 275 29.85 -19.02 -14.87
C THR A 275 29.47 -18.20 -16.11
N ARG A 276 28.63 -18.72 -17.00
CA ARG A 276 28.35 -18.09 -18.31
C ARG A 276 26.94 -17.55 -18.47
N ALA A 277 25.97 -18.05 -17.71
CA ALA A 277 24.58 -17.60 -17.72
C ALA A 277 24.12 -17.11 -16.34
N ARG A 278 25.07 -16.66 -15.52
CA ARG A 278 24.82 -16.24 -14.14
C ARG A 278 23.83 -15.08 -14.07
N GLY A 279 24.05 -14.05 -14.88
CA GLY A 279 23.16 -12.88 -14.92
C GLY A 279 21.73 -13.25 -15.32
N VAL A 280 21.57 -14.20 -16.26
CA VAL A 280 20.25 -14.74 -16.64
C VAL A 280 19.62 -15.48 -15.47
N THR A 281 20.37 -16.39 -14.83
CA THR A 281 19.89 -17.19 -13.71
C THR A 281 19.49 -16.32 -12.52
N GLU A 282 20.31 -15.32 -12.16
CA GLU A 282 20.03 -14.36 -11.10
C GLU A 282 18.77 -13.54 -11.39
N GLN A 283 18.57 -13.09 -12.63
CA GLN A 283 17.33 -12.39 -13.03
C GLN A 283 16.09 -13.29 -12.94
N ILE A 284 16.16 -14.54 -13.42
CA ILE A 284 15.05 -15.50 -13.29
C ILE A 284 14.74 -15.76 -11.82
N VAL A 285 15.75 -15.97 -10.98
CA VAL A 285 15.56 -16.19 -9.53
C VAL A 285 14.98 -14.95 -8.86
N ALA A 286 15.43 -13.74 -9.24
CA ALA A 286 14.87 -12.49 -8.74
C ALA A 286 13.38 -12.35 -9.11
N MET A 287 12.99 -12.71 -10.33
CA MET A 287 11.60 -12.76 -10.76
C MET A 287 10.76 -13.72 -9.91
N LEU A 288 11.31 -14.89 -9.57
CA LEU A 288 10.63 -15.89 -8.74
C LEU A 288 10.52 -15.47 -7.26
N ARG A 289 11.50 -14.71 -6.74
CA ARG A 289 11.48 -14.17 -5.36
C ARG A 289 10.53 -12.98 -5.20
N GLY A 290 10.33 -12.23 -6.28
CA GLY A 290 9.59 -10.99 -6.28
C GLY A 290 8.14 -11.16 -5.85
N ARG A 291 7.63 -10.19 -5.10
CA ARG A 291 6.19 -10.05 -4.88
C ARG A 291 5.65 -9.18 -6.00
N THR A 292 4.67 -9.69 -6.75
CA THR A 292 4.05 -8.89 -7.81
C THR A 292 2.94 -8.04 -7.22
N LEU A 293 3.14 -6.73 -7.19
CA LEU A 293 2.13 -5.76 -6.82
C LEU A 293 1.57 -5.09 -8.08
N TYR A 294 0.25 -5.15 -8.22
CA TYR A 294 -0.50 -4.41 -9.24
C TYR A 294 -1.06 -3.14 -8.61
N VAL A 295 -0.83 -2.02 -9.29
CA VAL A 295 -1.30 -0.69 -8.88
C VAL A 295 -2.05 -0.09 -10.06
N SER A 296 -3.27 0.38 -9.83
CA SER A 296 -4.11 0.96 -10.87
C SER A 296 -4.79 2.24 -10.37
N GLY A 297 -4.88 3.26 -11.23
CA GLY A 297 -5.54 4.53 -10.91
C GLY A 297 -4.88 5.34 -9.80
N ALA A 298 -3.54 5.37 -9.76
CA ALA A 298 -2.78 6.33 -8.96
C ALA A 298 -3.20 7.79 -9.24
N ILE A 299 -3.57 8.06 -10.51
CA ILE A 299 -4.02 9.38 -10.97
C ILE A 299 -5.31 9.85 -10.31
N ASN A 300 -6.17 8.93 -9.85
CA ASN A 300 -7.45 9.28 -9.23
C ASN A 300 -7.24 10.10 -7.94
N MET A 301 -6.05 10.04 -7.32
CA MET A 301 -5.73 10.88 -6.16
C MET A 301 -5.82 12.37 -6.50
N LEU A 302 -5.53 12.77 -7.74
CA LEU A 302 -5.58 14.17 -8.17
C LEU A 302 -7.01 14.74 -8.22
N ASP A 303 -8.03 13.88 -8.25
CA ASP A 303 -9.43 14.30 -8.27
C ASP A 303 -9.95 14.72 -6.88
N HIS A 304 -9.15 14.52 -5.84
CA HIS A 304 -9.51 14.81 -4.45
C HIS A 304 -8.86 16.12 -3.96
N PRO A 305 -9.64 17.07 -3.40
CA PRO A 305 -9.13 18.34 -2.87
C PRO A 305 -8.00 18.19 -1.86
N GLU A 306 -8.00 17.10 -1.09
CA GLU A 306 -6.98 16.76 -0.10
C GLU A 306 -5.57 16.60 -0.71
N PHE A 307 -5.47 16.37 -2.02
CA PHE A 307 -4.22 16.18 -2.77
C PHE A 307 -3.98 17.29 -3.81
N TRP A 308 -4.44 18.51 -3.55
CA TRP A 308 -4.10 19.68 -4.37
C TRP A 308 -2.75 20.30 -4.00
N ASP A 309 -2.17 19.94 -2.86
CA ASP A 309 -0.78 20.26 -2.56
C ASP A 309 0.16 19.42 -3.41
N ILE A 310 0.87 20.08 -4.32
CA ILE A 310 1.73 19.43 -5.32
C ILE A 310 2.86 18.62 -4.67
N GLU A 311 3.43 19.11 -3.57
CA GLU A 311 4.57 18.44 -2.94
C GLU A 311 4.15 17.15 -2.24
N THR A 312 3.11 17.22 -1.40
CA THR A 312 2.51 16.04 -0.74
C THR A 312 2.07 15.00 -1.76
N THR A 313 1.42 15.45 -2.83
CA THR A 313 0.91 14.55 -3.88
C THR A 313 2.03 13.89 -4.68
N ARG A 314 3.10 14.63 -4.98
CA ARG A 314 4.29 14.07 -5.63
C ARG A 314 4.94 12.98 -4.76
N GLN A 315 5.02 13.20 -3.44
CA GLN A 315 5.57 12.21 -2.52
C GLN A 315 4.70 10.95 -2.45
N LEU A 316 3.37 11.10 -2.44
CA LEU A 316 2.43 9.99 -2.49
C LEU A 316 2.57 9.19 -3.80
N LEU A 317 2.58 9.86 -4.97
CA LEU A 317 2.72 9.19 -6.26
C LEU A 317 4.06 8.45 -6.39
N ARG A 318 5.17 9.05 -5.91
CA ARG A 318 6.48 8.36 -5.82
C ARG A 318 6.41 7.11 -4.94
N THR A 319 5.60 7.12 -3.88
CA THR A 319 5.40 5.96 -3.02
C THR A 319 4.67 4.84 -3.78
N PHE A 320 3.71 5.15 -4.64
CA PHE A 320 3.06 4.16 -5.51
C PHE A 320 3.98 3.56 -6.57
N GLU A 321 5.02 4.27 -7.00
CA GLU A 321 6.07 3.74 -7.88
C GLU A 321 7.00 2.75 -7.15
N GLN A 322 7.16 2.88 -5.83
CA GLN A 322 7.95 1.99 -4.98
C GLN A 322 7.19 0.70 -4.66
N LYS A 323 7.03 -0.17 -5.67
CA LYS A 323 6.22 -1.40 -5.57
C LYS A 323 6.65 -2.32 -4.43
N GLU A 324 7.94 -2.42 -4.14
CA GLU A 324 8.49 -3.26 -3.07
C GLU A 324 8.03 -2.79 -1.69
N ARG A 325 8.12 -1.48 -1.43
CA ARG A 325 7.69 -0.87 -0.16
C ARG A 325 6.19 -1.05 0.07
N LEU A 326 5.40 -0.89 -1.00
CA LEU A 326 3.95 -1.06 -0.93
C LEU A 326 3.55 -2.54 -0.82
N ALA A 327 4.29 -3.45 -1.46
CA ALA A 327 4.12 -4.89 -1.29
C ALA A 327 4.40 -5.34 0.14
N GLU A 328 5.41 -4.77 0.81
CA GLU A 328 5.70 -5.01 2.23
C GLU A 328 4.58 -4.52 3.14
N LEU A 329 4.06 -3.31 2.89
CA LEU A 329 2.89 -2.78 3.59
C LEU A 329 1.71 -3.74 3.47
N MET A 330 1.32 -4.10 2.23
CA MET A 330 0.22 -5.01 1.97
C MET A 330 0.43 -6.38 2.64
N THR A 331 1.66 -6.92 2.60
CA THR A 331 2.00 -8.19 3.28
C THR A 331 1.75 -8.11 4.79
N SER A 332 2.14 -7.01 5.44
CA SER A 332 1.90 -6.83 6.87
C SER A 332 0.41 -6.72 7.23
N LEU A 333 -0.41 -6.27 6.28
CA LEU A 333 -1.86 -6.15 6.43
C LEU A 333 -2.60 -7.48 6.16
N ALA A 334 -1.96 -8.45 5.52
CA ALA A 334 -2.55 -9.75 5.15
C ALA A 334 -2.56 -10.79 6.28
N ALA A 335 -2.17 -10.42 7.51
CA ALA A 335 -2.02 -11.36 8.61
C ALA A 335 -3.34 -11.97 9.11
N ASP A 336 -4.44 -11.22 9.02
CA ASP A 336 -5.77 -11.67 9.47
C ASP A 336 -6.74 -11.73 8.29
N GLU A 337 -7.69 -12.66 8.36
CA GLU A 337 -8.73 -12.81 7.35
C GLU A 337 -9.74 -11.65 7.39
N GLY A 338 -10.16 -11.22 6.20
CA GLY A 338 -11.30 -10.34 6.01
C GLY A 338 -10.91 -8.89 5.72
N VAL A 339 -11.88 -8.00 5.89
CA VAL A 339 -11.71 -6.58 5.59
C VAL A 339 -10.93 -5.90 6.72
N ARG A 340 -9.95 -5.09 6.35
CA ARG A 340 -9.22 -4.19 7.24
C ARG A 340 -9.28 -2.76 6.69
N VAL A 341 -9.44 -1.81 7.60
CA VAL A 341 -9.38 -0.38 7.29
C VAL A 341 -8.27 0.23 8.14
N THR A 342 -7.30 0.91 7.53
CA THR A 342 -6.30 1.73 8.23
C THR A 342 -6.46 3.18 7.82
N ILE A 343 -6.50 4.08 8.81
CA ILE A 343 -6.88 5.48 8.62
C ILE A 343 -5.75 6.36 9.14
N GLY A 344 -5.27 7.23 8.26
CA GLY A 344 -4.37 8.31 8.58
C GLY A 344 -3.12 7.89 9.36
N ASP A 345 -3.02 8.32 10.61
CA ASP A 345 -1.87 8.06 11.50
C ASP A 345 -1.66 6.56 11.83
N GLU A 346 -2.66 5.72 11.57
CA GLU A 346 -2.50 4.26 11.68
C GLU A 346 -1.65 3.67 10.55
N ASN A 347 -1.43 4.42 9.46
CA ASN A 347 -0.62 3.96 8.34
C ASN A 347 0.86 3.95 8.73
N PRO A 348 1.58 2.81 8.57
CA PRO A 348 2.99 2.71 8.97
C PRO A 348 3.93 3.45 8.00
N VAL A 349 3.44 3.86 6.84
CA VAL A 349 4.16 4.65 5.84
C VAL A 349 3.77 6.12 6.03
N SER A 350 4.75 6.96 6.37
CA SER A 350 4.55 8.39 6.66
C SER A 350 3.86 9.16 5.53
N GLU A 351 4.22 8.86 4.29
CA GLU A 351 3.71 9.49 3.07
C GLU A 351 2.24 9.13 2.80
N MET A 352 1.72 8.12 3.50
CA MET A 352 0.33 7.67 3.41
C MET A 352 -0.51 8.13 4.60
N ARG A 353 -0.01 9.01 5.47
CA ARG A 353 -0.78 9.52 6.62
C ARG A 353 -1.99 10.35 6.24
N GLU A 354 -2.05 10.92 5.04
CA GLU A 354 -3.26 11.60 4.53
C GLU A 354 -4.23 10.63 3.85
N CYS A 355 -3.91 9.33 3.84
CA CYS A 355 -4.68 8.30 3.17
C CYS A 355 -5.47 7.40 4.12
N THR A 356 -6.44 6.72 3.55
CA THR A 356 -7.07 5.52 4.11
C THR A 356 -6.80 4.35 3.19
N LEU A 357 -6.43 3.21 3.76
CA LEU A 357 -6.36 1.93 3.06
C LEU A 357 -7.54 1.07 3.50
N ILE A 358 -8.28 0.54 2.53
CA ILE A 358 -9.30 -0.47 2.75
C ILE A 358 -8.85 -1.72 2.02
N THR A 359 -8.49 -2.75 2.75
CA THR A 359 -7.95 -4.00 2.21
C THR A 359 -8.82 -5.20 2.58
N SER A 360 -8.75 -6.25 1.79
CA SER A 360 -9.35 -7.55 2.08
C SER A 360 -8.46 -8.68 1.55
N THR A 361 -8.35 -9.75 2.34
CA THR A 361 -7.63 -10.95 1.95
C THR A 361 -8.46 -11.81 1.00
N TYR A 362 -7.83 -12.43 0.01
CA TYR A 362 -8.44 -13.47 -0.81
C TYR A 362 -7.79 -14.82 -0.51
N MET A 363 -8.60 -15.88 -0.55
CA MET A 363 -8.28 -17.18 0.05
C MET A 363 -8.17 -18.28 -1.00
N TYR A 364 -7.58 -19.42 -0.60
CA TYR A 364 -7.70 -20.69 -1.31
C TYR A 364 -7.56 -21.84 -0.31
N ARG A 365 -8.55 -22.73 -0.25
CA ARG A 365 -8.62 -23.85 0.73
C ARG A 365 -8.28 -23.38 2.16
N ASP A 366 -8.94 -22.31 2.59
CA ASP A 366 -8.81 -21.71 3.94
C ASP A 366 -7.43 -21.12 4.27
N GLN A 367 -6.56 -20.92 3.27
CA GLN A 367 -5.30 -20.20 3.42
C GLN A 367 -5.36 -18.83 2.73
N VAL A 368 -4.86 -17.80 3.41
CA VAL A 368 -4.66 -16.46 2.82
C VAL A 368 -3.69 -16.59 1.66
N LEU A 369 -4.21 -16.40 0.46
CA LEU A 369 -3.44 -16.50 -0.77
C LEU A 369 -2.80 -15.15 -1.12
N GLY A 370 -3.49 -14.05 -0.81
CA GLY A 370 -2.95 -12.71 -0.92
C GLY A 370 -3.93 -11.65 -0.42
N ILE A 371 -3.67 -10.40 -0.78
CA ILE A 371 -4.44 -9.24 -0.32
C ILE A 371 -4.67 -8.26 -1.45
N LEU A 372 -5.85 -7.66 -1.47
CA LEU A 372 -6.19 -6.57 -2.36
C LEU A 372 -6.81 -5.42 -1.59
N GLY A 373 -6.93 -4.26 -2.20
CA GLY A 373 -7.54 -3.11 -1.55
C GLY A 373 -7.49 -1.84 -2.36
N VAL A 374 -7.88 -0.75 -1.72
CA VAL A 374 -7.84 0.59 -2.32
C VAL A 374 -7.17 1.58 -1.38
N VAL A 375 -6.56 2.61 -1.96
CA VAL A 375 -5.99 3.77 -1.27
C VAL A 375 -6.74 5.02 -1.72
N GLY A 376 -7.20 5.82 -0.76
CA GLY A 376 -7.88 7.09 -1.02
C GLY A 376 -7.63 8.11 0.09
N PRO A 377 -8.24 9.31 0.04
CA PRO A 377 -8.18 10.27 1.14
C PRO A 377 -8.82 9.71 2.43
N ARG A 378 -8.65 10.37 3.57
CA ARG A 378 -9.36 10.01 4.83
C ARG A 378 -10.89 10.11 4.69
N ARG A 379 -11.36 10.96 3.80
CA ARG A 379 -12.77 11.20 3.54
C ARG A 379 -13.27 10.26 2.44
N LEU A 380 -13.89 9.15 2.83
CA LEU A 380 -14.43 8.16 1.88
C LEU A 380 -15.90 7.83 2.16
N PRO A 381 -16.68 7.46 1.14
CA PRO A 381 -17.93 6.73 1.32
C PRO A 381 -17.60 5.29 1.78
N TYR A 382 -17.24 5.14 3.05
CA TYR A 382 -16.68 3.91 3.62
C TYR A 382 -17.55 2.66 3.35
N PRO A 383 -18.88 2.66 3.59
CA PRO A 383 -19.70 1.47 3.36
C PRO A 383 -19.64 0.98 1.90
N GLU A 384 -19.71 1.90 0.94
CA GLU A 384 -19.67 1.61 -0.49
C GLU A 384 -18.31 1.04 -0.89
N VAL A 385 -17.23 1.69 -0.47
CA VAL A 385 -15.86 1.29 -0.83
C VAL A 385 -15.51 -0.06 -0.20
N ILE A 386 -15.88 -0.28 1.07
CA ILE A 386 -15.70 -1.59 1.72
C ILE A 386 -16.45 -2.69 0.97
N SER A 387 -17.68 -2.42 0.50
CA SER A 387 -18.46 -3.40 -0.28
C SER A 387 -17.71 -3.80 -1.55
N VAL A 388 -17.21 -2.82 -2.31
CA VAL A 388 -16.44 -3.05 -3.56
C VAL A 388 -15.20 -3.90 -3.29
N VAL A 389 -14.42 -3.55 -2.27
CA VAL A 389 -13.20 -4.30 -1.90
C VAL A 389 -13.53 -5.74 -1.51
N ASN A 390 -14.56 -5.92 -0.67
CA ASN A 390 -14.95 -7.25 -0.19
C ASN A 390 -15.56 -8.13 -1.29
N GLU A 391 -16.36 -7.55 -2.19
CA GLU A 391 -16.90 -8.23 -3.38
C GLU A 391 -15.77 -8.67 -4.32
N THR A 392 -14.81 -7.79 -4.59
CA THR A 392 -13.66 -8.10 -5.44
C THR A 392 -12.81 -9.23 -4.84
N ALA A 393 -12.55 -9.20 -3.52
CA ALA A 393 -11.80 -10.27 -2.84
C ALA A 393 -12.49 -11.65 -2.93
N ARG A 394 -13.83 -11.68 -2.80
CA ARG A 394 -14.63 -12.91 -3.00
C ARG A 394 -14.52 -13.42 -4.43
N GLN A 395 -14.63 -12.53 -5.43
CA GLN A 395 -14.55 -12.91 -6.84
C GLN A 395 -13.16 -13.44 -7.22
N VAL A 396 -12.10 -12.82 -6.71
CA VAL A 396 -10.72 -13.31 -6.89
C VAL A 396 -10.56 -14.69 -6.24
N THR A 397 -11.07 -14.88 -5.02
CA THR A 397 -11.09 -16.17 -4.31
C THR A 397 -11.78 -17.27 -5.14
N ASP A 398 -12.95 -16.97 -5.70
CA ASP A 398 -13.74 -17.92 -6.51
C ASP A 398 -13.02 -18.32 -7.80
N VAL A 399 -12.40 -17.36 -8.49
CA VAL A 399 -11.68 -17.61 -9.74
C VAL A 399 -10.44 -18.46 -9.48
N LEU A 400 -9.62 -18.11 -8.48
CA LEU A 400 -8.40 -18.84 -8.15
C LEU A 400 -8.70 -20.26 -7.65
N SER A 401 -9.83 -20.46 -6.96
CA SER A 401 -10.28 -21.77 -6.51
C SER A 401 -10.63 -22.70 -7.67
N ARG A 402 -11.17 -22.16 -8.78
CA ARG A 402 -11.47 -22.93 -10.00
C ARG A 402 -10.22 -23.26 -10.81
N VAL A 403 -9.33 -22.29 -11.02
CA VAL A 403 -8.08 -22.50 -11.77
C VAL A 403 -7.25 -23.63 -11.15
N ARG A 404 -7.18 -23.69 -9.82
CA ARG A 404 -6.45 -24.74 -9.10
C ARG A 404 -7.34 -25.93 -8.67
N GLN A 405 -8.51 -26.07 -9.30
CA GLN A 405 -9.26 -27.33 -9.41
C GLN A 405 -9.01 -27.98 -10.79
N ASP A 406 -9.04 -27.20 -11.87
CA ASP A 406 -8.79 -27.68 -13.24
C ASP A 406 -7.37 -28.27 -13.42
N LEU A 407 -6.44 -27.91 -12.56
CA LEU A 407 -5.07 -28.43 -12.52
C LEU A 407 -4.94 -29.80 -11.81
N TYR A 408 -5.90 -30.22 -10.99
CA TYR A 408 -5.87 -31.52 -10.30
C TYR A 408 -6.89 -32.53 -10.84
N LEU A 409 -7.86 -32.09 -11.64
CA LEU A 409 -8.83 -32.95 -12.31
C LEU A 409 -8.91 -32.49 -13.77
N PRO A 410 -8.07 -33.03 -14.68
CA PRO A 410 -8.31 -32.84 -16.09
C PRO A 410 -9.66 -33.49 -16.42
N SER A 411 -10.52 -32.72 -17.11
CA SER A 411 -11.82 -33.19 -17.61
C SER A 411 -11.68 -34.34 -18.61
#